data_AF-A0A349YI89-F1
#
_entry.id   AF-A0A349YI89-F1
#
_cell.length_a   1.000
_cell.length_b   1.000
_cell.length_c   1.000
_cell.angle_alpha   90.00
_cell.angle_beta   90.00
_cell.angle_gamma   90.00
#
_symmetry.space_group_name_H-M   'P 1'
#
loop_
_entity.id
_entity.type
_entity.pdbx_description
1 polymer ?
#
loop_
_entity_poly.entity_id
_entity_poly.type
_entity_poly.pdbx_seq_one_letter_code
_entity_poly.pdbx_strand_id
1 'polypeptide(L)'
;MNAIVAGKQEKQAGSLVFKTEQTLGLWQTSNSFYSNSMNHKYLKFVTLNDELSIICVYSLPKQSTVTNLYLYPVASSNYIYLSMYVANSVRTILFYMWDNSNVKNIGDYFKSIELGTLE
;
A
#
# COMPACT_ATOMS: atom_id res chain seq x y z
N MET A 1 -22.81 -22.77 -31.45
CA MET A 1 -22.63 -21.93 -30.25
C MET A 1 -21.27 -21.27 -30.40
N ASN A 2 -21.22 -20.01 -30.84
CA ASN A 2 -19.95 -19.30 -31.06
C ASN A 2 -19.42 -18.84 -29.71
N ALA A 3 -18.31 -19.44 -29.26
CA ALA A 3 -17.60 -18.95 -28.09
C ALA A 3 -17.00 -17.59 -28.45
N ILE A 4 -17.51 -16.53 -27.81
CA ILE A 4 -16.84 -15.24 -27.78
C ILE A 4 -15.56 -15.47 -26.96
N VAL A 5 -14.44 -15.58 -27.65
CA VAL A 5 -13.12 -15.46 -27.03
C VAL A 5 -13.06 -14.05 -26.48
N ALA A 6 -13.17 -13.90 -25.16
CA ALA A 6 -12.98 -12.63 -24.49
C ALA A 6 -11.58 -12.13 -24.87
N GLY A 7 -11.54 -11.13 -25.76
CA GLY A 7 -10.31 -10.55 -26.27
C GLY A 7 -9.42 -10.12 -25.12
N LYS A 8 -8.12 -10.37 -25.25
CA LYS A 8 -7.11 -9.73 -24.41
C LYS A 8 -7.40 -8.23 -24.47
N GLN A 9 -7.83 -7.66 -23.34
CA GLN A 9 -8.06 -6.23 -23.24
C GLN A 9 -6.69 -5.56 -23.46
N GLU A 10 -6.50 -4.98 -24.65
CA GLU A 10 -5.27 -4.29 -24.98
C GLU A 10 -5.13 -3.10 -24.03
N LYS A 11 -4.02 -3.03 -23.30
CA LYS A 11 -3.71 -1.90 -22.44
C LYS A 11 -3.62 -0.66 -23.32
N GLN A 12 -4.37 0.39 -22.95
CA GLN A 12 -4.33 1.66 -23.65
C GLN A 12 -2.88 2.18 -23.60
N ALA A 13 -2.31 2.57 -24.75
CA ALA A 13 -0.96 3.12 -24.81
C ALA A 13 -0.82 4.30 -23.83
N GLY A 14 0.20 4.25 -22.97
CA GLY A 14 0.41 5.22 -21.88
C GLY A 14 -0.18 4.80 -20.51
N SER A 15 -0.78 3.61 -20.39
CA SER A 15 -1.22 3.09 -19.09
C SER A 15 -0.05 2.58 -18.26
N LEU A 16 0.14 3.13 -17.06
CA LEU A 16 1.06 2.57 -16.07
C LEU A 16 0.47 1.31 -15.44
N VAL A 17 1.32 0.31 -15.26
CA VAL A 17 0.98 -0.99 -14.69
C VAL A 17 1.69 -1.12 -13.35
N PHE A 18 0.91 -1.32 -12.29
CA PHE A 18 1.48 -1.67 -11.00
C PHE A 18 1.92 -3.13 -11.01
N LYS A 19 3.22 -3.39 -10.83
CA LYS A 19 3.79 -4.73 -10.67
C LYS A 19 4.14 -4.98 -9.22
N THR A 20 3.37 -5.85 -8.59
CA THR A 20 3.56 -6.25 -7.19
C THR A 20 4.83 -7.09 -7.04
N GLU A 21 5.68 -6.71 -6.08
CA GLU A 21 6.88 -7.46 -5.69
C GLU A 21 6.72 -8.15 -4.34
N GLN A 22 6.02 -7.48 -3.42
CA GLN A 22 5.73 -7.99 -2.08
C GLN A 22 4.30 -7.63 -1.69
N THR A 23 3.67 -8.53 -0.93
CA THR A 23 2.35 -8.33 -0.34
C THR A 23 2.48 -8.47 1.17
N LEU A 24 1.86 -7.54 1.90
CA LEU A 24 1.86 -7.53 3.35
C LEU A 24 0.92 -8.61 3.90
N GLY A 25 1.34 -9.35 4.93
CA GLY A 25 0.43 -10.20 5.70
C GLY A 25 -0.47 -9.35 6.59
N LEU A 26 -1.78 -9.36 6.38
CA LEU A 26 -2.69 -8.43 7.08
C LEU A 26 -3.18 -8.93 8.44
N TRP A 27 -2.64 -10.04 8.95
CA TRP A 27 -3.08 -10.67 10.21
C TRP A 27 -2.42 -10.06 11.45
N GLN A 28 -1.42 -9.21 11.27
CA GLN A 28 -0.57 -8.65 12.32
C GLN A 28 -0.80 -7.15 12.47
N THR A 29 -0.61 -6.65 13.69
CA THR A 29 -0.72 -5.23 14.04
C THR A 29 0.49 -4.40 13.58
N SER A 30 1.61 -5.07 13.29
CA SER A 30 2.84 -4.49 12.79
C SER A 30 3.38 -5.34 11.67
N ASN A 31 3.68 -4.73 10.52
CA ASN A 31 4.27 -5.44 9.40
C ASN A 31 5.32 -4.58 8.70
N SER A 32 6.19 -5.23 7.95
CA SER A 32 7.26 -4.57 7.23
C SER A 32 7.41 -5.08 5.80
N PHE A 33 7.75 -4.17 4.88
CA PHE A 33 8.37 -4.54 3.61
C PHE A 33 9.88 -4.38 3.71
N TYR A 34 10.62 -5.27 3.06
CA TYR A 34 12.07 -5.20 2.95
C TYR A 34 12.47 -5.08 1.49
N SER A 35 13.15 -4.01 1.10
CA SER A 35 13.55 -3.82 -0.30
C SER A 35 14.98 -3.33 -0.45
N ASN A 36 15.75 -4.00 -1.32
CA ASN A 36 17.12 -3.63 -1.65
C ASN A 36 17.29 -2.21 -2.21
N SER A 37 16.21 -1.63 -2.74
CA SER A 37 16.13 -0.24 -3.17
C SER A 37 14.73 0.31 -2.95
N MET A 38 14.63 1.52 -2.40
CA MET A 38 13.37 2.26 -2.29
C MET A 38 13.13 3.21 -3.48
N ASN A 39 14.07 3.29 -4.42
CA ASN A 39 13.91 4.11 -5.62
C ASN A 39 12.88 3.49 -6.55
N HIS A 40 11.99 4.33 -7.09
CA HIS A 40 10.91 3.95 -8.00
C HIS A 40 9.92 2.92 -7.42
N LYS A 41 9.87 2.79 -6.09
CA LYS A 41 8.88 1.94 -5.43
C LYS A 41 7.62 2.70 -5.13
N TYR A 42 6.50 1.98 -5.21
CA TYR A 42 5.17 2.47 -4.92
C TYR A 42 4.49 1.50 -3.97
N LEU A 43 3.72 2.07 -3.05
CA LEU A 43 2.79 1.32 -2.22
C LEU A 43 1.41 1.41 -2.84
N LYS A 44 0.76 0.27 -2.98
CA LYS A 44 -0.64 0.17 -3.39
C LYS A 44 -1.45 -0.33 -2.20
N PHE A 45 -2.47 0.43 -1.85
CA PHE A 45 -3.45 0.10 -0.82
C PHE A 45 -4.78 -0.17 -1.49
N VAL A 46 -5.42 -1.28 -1.14
CA VAL A 46 -6.78 -1.62 -1.57
C VAL A 46 -7.62 -1.81 -0.32
N THR A 47 -8.64 -0.98 -0.14
CA THR A 47 -9.54 -1.05 1.04
C THR A 47 -10.52 -2.22 0.90
N LEU A 48 -11.21 -2.58 1.98
CA LEU A 48 -12.31 -3.57 1.93
C LEU A 48 -13.43 -3.18 0.95
N ASN A 49 -13.59 -1.90 0.65
CA ASN A 49 -14.58 -1.37 -0.30
C ASN A 49 -14.04 -1.18 -1.74
N ASP A 50 -12.89 -1.77 -2.06
CA ASP A 50 -12.25 -1.68 -3.38
C ASP A 50 -11.76 -0.27 -3.77
N GLU A 51 -11.58 0.62 -2.79
CA GLU A 51 -10.90 1.90 -3.04
C GLU A 51 -9.40 1.69 -3.13
N LEU A 52 -8.78 2.33 -4.12
CA LEU A 52 -7.36 2.15 -4.42
C LEU A 52 -6.59 3.45 -4.23
N SER A 53 -5.48 3.37 -3.51
CA SER A 53 -4.51 4.46 -3.35
C SER A 53 -3.11 3.98 -3.72
N ILE A 54 -2.40 4.75 -4.54
CA ILE A 54 -0.99 4.47 -4.90
C ILE A 54 -0.12 5.63 -4.45
N ILE A 55 0.94 5.32 -3.70
CA ILE A 55 1.82 6.31 -3.09
C ILE A 55 3.27 5.99 -3.45
N CYS A 56 3.97 6.98 -4.00
CA CYS A 56 5.40 6.86 -4.29
C CYS A 56 6.21 6.83 -2.99
N VAL A 57 7.02 5.79 -2.77
CA VAL A 57 7.83 5.65 -1.55
C VAL A 57 8.90 6.75 -1.46
N TYR A 58 9.46 7.18 -2.60
CA TYR A 58 10.46 8.25 -2.64
C TYR A 58 9.90 9.61 -2.20
N SER A 59 8.58 9.83 -2.31
CA SER A 59 7.92 11.06 -1.86
C SER A 59 7.76 11.16 -0.35
N LEU A 60 8.05 10.08 0.37
CA LEU A 60 7.96 10.05 1.83
C LEU A 60 9.21 10.72 2.45
N PRO A 61 9.06 11.45 3.56
CA PRO A 61 10.16 12.08 4.27
C PRO A 61 11.30 11.09 4.56
N LYS A 62 12.50 11.40 4.07
CA LYS A 62 13.72 10.63 4.35
C LYS A 62 14.32 11.10 5.66
N GLN A 63 13.83 10.59 6.80
CA GLN A 63 14.52 10.55 8.10
C GLN A 63 13.56 9.99 9.15
N SER A 64 14.10 9.70 10.33
CA SER A 64 13.53 8.96 11.46
C SER A 64 12.19 9.44 12.04
N THR A 65 11.52 10.37 11.36
CA THR A 65 10.18 10.88 11.64
C THR A 65 9.12 9.94 11.07
N VAL A 66 8.27 9.43 11.95
CA VAL A 66 7.03 8.74 11.59
C VAL A 66 6.23 9.65 10.66
N THR A 67 6.02 9.22 9.42
CA THR A 67 5.08 9.89 8.53
C THR A 67 3.72 9.23 8.72
N ASN A 68 2.77 10.00 9.26
CA ASN A 68 1.39 9.54 9.36
C ASN A 68 0.73 9.77 8.01
N LEU A 69 0.44 8.68 7.31
CA LEU A 69 -0.47 8.74 6.17
C LEU A 69 -1.90 8.68 6.68
N TYR A 70 -2.66 9.72 6.37
CA TYR A 70 -4.10 9.73 6.58
C TYR A 70 -4.74 9.05 5.38
N LEU A 71 -4.94 7.74 5.50
CA LEU A 71 -5.79 7.00 4.59
C LEU A 71 -7.20 7.04 5.18
N TYR A 72 -8.22 7.20 4.32
CA TYR A 72 -9.61 7.07 4.71
C TYR A 72 -10.08 5.67 4.29
N PRO A 73 -9.83 4.61 5.07
CA PRO A 73 -10.13 3.26 4.59
C PRO A 73 -11.62 2.94 4.47
N VAL A 74 -12.53 3.75 5.03
CA VAL A 74 -13.99 3.58 4.89
C VAL A 74 -14.67 4.94 5.13
N ALA A 75 -15.88 5.13 4.58
CA ALA A 75 -16.78 6.28 4.79
C ALA A 75 -17.19 6.57 6.26
N SER A 76 -16.65 5.83 7.25
CA SER A 76 -16.82 6.15 8.67
C SER A 76 -15.87 7.27 9.07
N SER A 77 -16.39 8.26 9.77
CA SER A 77 -15.77 9.51 10.22
C SER A 77 -14.55 9.41 11.16
N ASN A 78 -13.87 8.25 11.24
CA ASN A 78 -12.70 8.04 12.07
C ASN A 78 -11.44 7.98 11.21
N TYR A 79 -10.48 8.84 11.51
CA TYR A 79 -9.16 8.83 10.89
C TYR A 79 -8.37 7.62 11.37
N ILE A 80 -7.73 6.92 10.44
CA ILE A 80 -6.79 5.86 10.77
C ILE A 80 -5.38 6.38 10.56
N TYR A 81 -4.56 6.26 11.59
CA TYR A 81 -3.15 6.60 11.53
C TYR A 81 -2.38 5.40 11.01
N LEU A 82 -1.92 5.47 9.75
CA LEU A 82 -0.90 4.56 9.26
C LEU A 82 0.47 5.20 9.46
N SER A 83 1.13 4.80 10.54
CA SER A 83 2.50 5.24 10.83
C SER A 83 3.45 4.50 9.91
N MET A 84 4.11 5.25 9.03
CA MET A 84 5.13 4.71 8.14
C MET A 84 6.52 5.24 8.49
N TYR A 85 7.45 4.31 8.54
CA TYR A 85 8.86 4.59 8.77
C TYR A 85 9.68 3.99 7.65
N VAL A 86 10.41 4.84 6.90
CA VAL A 86 11.35 4.43 5.86
C VAL A 86 12.77 4.55 6.41
N ALA A 87 13.31 3.46 6.96
CA ALA A 87 14.72 3.42 7.30
C ALA A 87 15.54 3.12 6.04
N ASN A 88 16.23 4.13 5.51
CA ASN A 88 17.17 3.90 4.40
C ASN A 88 18.36 3.02 4.81
N SER A 89 18.76 3.03 6.08
CA SER A 89 19.82 2.15 6.61
C SER A 89 19.38 0.69 6.72
N VAL A 90 18.09 0.43 6.93
CA VAL A 90 17.54 -0.92 7.16
C VAL A 90 16.63 -1.36 6.01
N ARG A 91 16.50 -0.56 4.95
CA ARG A 91 15.76 -0.95 3.73
C ARG A 91 14.32 -1.42 4.02
N THR A 92 13.70 -0.82 5.04
CA THR A 92 12.43 -1.30 5.61
C THR A 92 11.37 -0.21 5.57
N ILE A 93 10.14 -0.58 5.19
CA ILE A 93 8.93 0.21 5.42
C ILE A 93 8.14 -0.49 6.51
N LEU A 94 8.00 0.11 7.70
CA LEU A 94 7.15 -0.43 8.76
C LEU A 94 5.77 0.22 8.76
N PHE A 95 4.73 -0.57 9.03
CA PHE A 95 3.35 -0.13 9.18
C PHE A 95 2.87 -0.40 10.60
N TYR A 96 2.29 0.62 11.24
CA TYR A 96 1.47 0.46 12.43
C TYR A 96 0.16 1.19 12.24
N MET A 97 -0.92 0.61 12.74
CA MET A 97 -2.25 1.19 12.59
C MET A 97 -2.91 1.45 13.94
N TRP A 98 -3.38 2.69 14.11
CA TRP A 98 -3.94 3.16 15.37
C TRP A 98 -5.21 4.00 15.14
N ASP A 99 -6.16 3.90 16.06
CA ASP A 99 -7.33 4.79 16.18
C ASP A 99 -7.38 5.29 17.63
N ASN A 100 -7.20 6.60 17.84
CA ASN A 100 -7.27 7.26 19.15
C ASN A 100 -6.55 6.45 20.26
N SER A 101 -5.27 6.13 20.02
CA SER A 101 -4.37 5.36 20.92
C SER A 101 -4.60 3.85 21.03
N ASN A 102 -5.57 3.26 20.32
CA ASN A 102 -5.75 1.80 20.26
C ASN A 102 -5.07 1.21 19.02
N VAL A 103 -4.24 0.18 19.22
CA VAL A 103 -3.69 -0.62 18.12
C VAL A 103 -4.83 -1.34 17.40
N LYS A 104 -4.83 -1.28 16.08
CA LYS A 104 -5.84 -1.93 15.23
C LYS A 104 -5.21 -2.97 14.32
N ASN A 105 -6.00 -3.98 13.93
CA ASN A 105 -5.55 -4.98 12.98
C ASN A 105 -5.71 -4.46 11.55
N ILE A 106 -4.63 -4.45 10.78
CA ILE A 106 -4.60 -3.91 9.40
C ILE A 106 -5.61 -4.64 8.50
N GLY A 107 -5.82 -5.94 8.72
CA GLY A 107 -6.78 -6.75 7.96
C GLY A 107 -8.25 -6.34 8.10
N ASP A 108 -8.60 -5.55 9.12
CA ASP A 108 -9.97 -5.07 9.31
C ASP A 108 -10.35 -3.94 8.33
N TYR A 109 -9.37 -3.42 7.56
CA TYR A 109 -9.54 -2.21 6.73
C TYR A 109 -9.05 -2.36 5.29
N PHE A 110 -8.10 -3.26 5.05
CA PHE A 110 -7.49 -3.46 3.73
C PHE A 110 -7.70 -4.89 3.22
N LYS A 111 -7.97 -5.02 1.92
CA LYS A 111 -7.89 -6.28 1.18
C LYS A 111 -6.43 -6.63 0.87
N SER A 112 -5.66 -5.62 0.47
CA SER A 112 -4.24 -5.78 0.20
C SER A 112 -3.46 -4.49 0.47
N ILE A 113 -2.22 -4.68 0.91
CA ILE A 113 -1.17 -3.66 0.89
C ILE A 113 0.00 -4.29 0.17
N GLU A 114 0.48 -3.63 -0.86
CA GLU A 114 1.45 -4.16 -1.81
C GLU A 114 2.59 -3.16 -2.03
N LEU A 115 3.82 -3.66 -2.13
CA LEU A 115 4.99 -2.90 -2.59
C LEU A 115 5.32 -3.34 -4.01
N GLY A 116 5.57 -2.38 -4.90
CA GLY A 116 5.84 -2.67 -6.30
C GLY A 116 6.45 -1.52 -7.08
N THR A 117 6.48 -1.66 -8.40
CA THR A 117 6.88 -0.63 -9.37
C THR A 117 5.69 -0.20 -10.23
N LEU A 118 5.76 1.01 -10.79
CA LEU A 118 4.89 1.44 -11.88
C LEU A 118 5.71 1.44 -13.18
N GLU A 119 5.23 0.72 -14.19
CA GLU A 119 5.87 0.56 -15.51
C GLU A 119 4.92 0.84 -16.66
#